data_AF-A0A0K0CVD6-F1
#
_entry.id   AF-A0A0K0CVD6-F1
#
_cell.length_a   1.000
_cell.length_b   1.000
_cell.length_c   1.000
_cell.angle_alpha   90.00
_cell.angle_beta   90.00
_cell.angle_gamma   90.00
#
_symmetry.space_group_name_H-M   'P 1'
#
loop_
_entity.id
_entity.type
_entity.pdbx_description
1 polymer ?
#
loop_
_entity_poly.entity_id
_entity_poly.type
_entity_poly.pdbx_seq_one_letter_code
_entity_poly.pdbx_strand_id
1 'polypeptide(L)'
;MTTLAEKRSLALAKAQAFVRTRKVGVLLQIFFCCEVCFIICCHSRMHPIISRVSINCDKWYQTMDEKARLMLQDPPSLADGMDRETEKNLRFFGCSLIQEGAVLLKLPQVAAATGQILFQRFYYLKSFLKFRYEHTVMACLLLASKIEEEPRRTRDVYNVFYRLEQLHKLRDSGRVINDDTAARLKPPPLDISYVNTKNNMIKAERRLLATLGFVVHVKHPHKLICAYCFVLRAHHRTDLIQKAWTYMNDGLRTDMFVRYSPETIACACIFLAARTVQPQVPLPDKPRNWYELFDASDTDVHAIALMLLNMYTNQKVRSIKIEKLRSKIEASQKAARAQLVAQKITNEKKKVEEGMYLQVMLKCVTLFKLFGS
;
A
#
# COMPACT_ATOMS: atom_id res chain seq x y z
N MET A 1 41.73 -0.99 16.73
CA MET A 1 40.86 -0.96 15.53
C MET A 1 39.47 -1.39 15.96
N THR A 2 38.57 -0.45 16.24
CA THR A 2 37.17 -0.77 16.59
C THR A 2 36.46 -1.36 15.38
N THR A 3 35.77 -2.48 15.57
CA THR A 3 35.11 -3.24 14.50
C THR A 3 33.95 -2.43 13.90
N LEU A 4 33.57 -2.73 12.65
CA LEU A 4 32.46 -2.05 11.97
C LEU A 4 31.13 -2.18 12.75
N ALA A 5 30.98 -3.28 13.50
CA ALA A 5 29.84 -3.56 14.38
C ALA A 5 29.77 -2.60 15.59
N GLU A 6 30.92 -2.25 16.19
CA GLU A 6 30.99 -1.27 17.29
C GLU A 6 30.68 0.15 16.81
N LYS A 7 31.05 0.48 15.57
CA LYS A 7 30.69 1.78 14.96
C LYS A 7 29.20 1.85 14.61
N ARG A 8 28.60 0.75 14.13
CA ARG A 8 27.15 0.64 13.86
C ARG A 8 26.34 0.78 15.15
N SER A 9 26.71 0.07 16.21
CA SER A 9 26.01 0.14 17.51
C SER A 9 26.12 1.52 18.17
N LEU A 10 27.30 2.15 18.12
CA LEU A 10 27.48 3.51 18.65
C LEU A 10 26.71 4.57 17.84
N ALA A 11 26.60 4.40 16.52
CA ALA A 11 25.81 5.28 15.66
C ALA A 11 24.30 5.16 15.93
N LEU A 12 23.81 3.92 16.08
CA LEU A 12 22.41 3.64 16.46
C LEU A 12 22.08 4.18 17.85
N ALA A 13 22.96 3.99 18.84
CA ALA A 13 22.77 4.51 20.18
C ALA A 13 22.72 6.05 20.22
N LYS A 14 23.56 6.73 19.44
CA LYS A 14 23.55 8.20 19.32
C LYS A 14 22.31 8.73 18.59
N ALA A 15 21.83 8.02 17.57
CA ALA A 15 20.59 8.36 16.87
C ALA A 15 19.35 8.16 17.76
N GLN A 16 19.32 7.10 18.58
CA GLN A 16 18.26 6.86 19.55
C GLN A 16 18.25 7.90 20.69
N ALA A 17 19.42 8.32 21.16
CA ALA A 17 19.54 9.39 22.16
C ALA A 17 19.02 10.74 21.65
N PHE A 18 19.24 11.04 20.36
CA PHE A 18 18.73 12.26 19.71
C PHE A 18 17.20 12.29 19.58
N VAL A 19 16.55 11.12 19.46
CA VAL A 19 15.08 11.02 19.39
C VAL A 19 14.42 11.17 20.77
N ARG A 20 15.14 10.87 21.86
CA ARG A 20 14.61 10.96 23.25
C ARG A 20 14.54 12.39 23.82
N THR A 21 15.19 13.39 23.22
CA THR A 21 15.27 14.75 23.80
C THR A 21 14.10 15.68 23.45
N ARG A 22 13.09 15.22 22.68
CA ARG A 22 11.85 15.99 22.45
C ARG A 22 10.68 15.38 23.22
N LYS A 23 10.20 16.12 24.23
CA LYS A 23 9.02 15.81 25.05
C LYS A 23 7.79 15.54 24.16
N VAL A 24 7.32 14.30 24.13
CA VAL A 24 5.95 13.96 23.73
C VAL A 24 5.42 12.95 24.74
N GLY A 25 4.50 13.44 25.57
CA GLY A 25 3.84 12.65 26.61
C GLY A 25 2.87 11.62 26.04
N VAL A 26 2.41 10.75 26.96
CA VAL A 26 1.42 9.67 26.81
C VAL A 26 1.95 8.34 26.23
N LEU A 27 3.19 8.31 25.72
CA LEU A 27 3.81 7.11 25.16
C LEU A 27 4.42 6.10 26.17
N LEU A 28 4.38 6.34 27.49
CA LEU A 28 5.12 5.49 28.44
C LEU A 28 4.46 4.13 28.73
N GLN A 29 3.16 3.96 28.45
CA GLN A 29 2.43 2.75 28.86
C GLN A 29 2.32 1.68 27.77
N ILE A 30 2.52 2.05 26.50
CA ILE A 30 2.49 1.10 25.37
C ILE A 30 3.90 0.76 24.88
N PHE A 31 4.87 1.69 24.98
CA PHE A 31 6.28 1.40 24.66
C PHE A 31 6.88 0.30 25.54
N PHE A 32 6.45 0.22 26.81
CA PHE A 32 6.93 -0.83 27.71
C PHE A 32 6.49 -2.24 27.30
N CYS A 33 5.41 -2.40 26.52
CA CYS A 33 4.94 -3.73 26.13
C CYS A 33 5.74 -4.31 24.94
N CYS A 34 6.24 -3.47 24.02
CA CYS A 34 7.00 -3.92 22.86
C CYS A 34 8.50 -4.12 23.14
N GLU A 35 9.16 -3.27 23.94
CA GLU A 35 10.59 -3.49 24.27
C GLU A 35 10.80 -4.65 25.25
N VAL A 36 9.87 -4.89 26.19
CA VAL A 36 9.95 -6.02 27.12
C VAL A 36 9.75 -7.36 26.39
N CYS A 37 8.87 -7.43 25.39
CA CYS A 37 8.74 -8.64 24.55
C CYS A 37 10.00 -8.90 23.69
N PHE A 38 10.70 -7.86 23.22
CA PHE A 38 11.90 -8.03 22.41
C PHE A 38 13.11 -8.48 23.24
N ILE A 39 13.22 -8.00 24.49
CA ILE A 39 14.32 -8.38 25.41
C ILE A 39 14.09 -9.78 26.00
N ILE A 40 12.85 -10.15 26.34
CA ILE A 40 12.55 -11.51 26.86
C ILE A 40 12.77 -12.58 25.78
N CYS A 41 12.49 -12.29 24.50
CA CYS A 41 12.65 -13.26 23.41
C CYS A 41 14.13 -13.54 23.06
N CYS A 42 15.06 -12.63 23.39
CA CYS A 42 16.49 -12.80 23.11
C CYS A 42 17.27 -13.57 24.20
N HIS A 43 16.68 -13.87 25.36
CA HIS A 43 17.40 -14.50 26.48
C HIS A 43 16.92 -15.91 26.86
N SER A 44 16.00 -16.51 26.10
CA SER A 44 15.58 -17.89 26.38
C SER A 44 15.38 -18.66 25.08
N ARG A 45 16.35 -19.53 24.77
CA ARG A 45 16.12 -20.69 23.90
C ARG A 45 14.97 -21.50 24.54
N MET A 46 13.75 -21.33 24.05
CA MET A 46 12.61 -22.26 24.09
C MET A 46 11.38 -21.45 23.64
N HIS A 47 10.94 -21.64 22.39
CA HIS A 47 9.71 -21.04 21.88
C HIS A 47 8.49 -21.79 22.42
N PRO A 48 7.57 -21.15 23.18
CA PRO A 48 6.26 -21.74 23.44
C PRO A 48 5.39 -21.61 22.19
N ILE A 49 4.79 -22.73 21.79
CA ILE A 49 3.87 -22.86 20.66
C ILE A 49 2.52 -22.23 21.04
N ILE A 50 2.38 -20.91 20.98
CA ILE A 50 1.07 -20.25 21.10
C ILE A 50 0.97 -19.11 20.08
N SER A 51 0.05 -19.29 19.12
CA SER A 51 -0.35 -18.42 18.00
C SER A 51 0.64 -18.25 16.82
N ARG A 52 0.34 -18.94 15.71
CA ARG A 52 1.03 -18.81 14.41
C ARG A 52 0.61 -17.54 13.63
N VAL A 53 0.49 -16.39 14.29
CA VAL A 53 0.30 -15.10 13.60
C VAL A 53 1.57 -14.27 13.79
N SER A 54 2.53 -14.46 12.88
CA SER A 54 3.72 -13.61 12.79
C SER A 54 3.30 -12.24 12.25
N ILE A 55 2.96 -11.29 13.13
CA ILE A 55 2.74 -9.86 12.80
C ILE A 55 4.09 -9.19 12.52
N ASN A 56 4.91 -9.77 11.65
CA ASN A 56 6.17 -9.18 11.27
C ASN A 56 5.94 -8.27 10.06
N CYS A 57 6.05 -6.95 10.27
CA CYS A 57 6.01 -5.95 9.19
C CYS A 57 7.11 -6.16 8.15
N ASP A 58 8.17 -6.88 8.53
CA ASP A 58 9.36 -7.17 7.71
C ASP A 58 9.19 -8.38 6.79
N LYS A 59 8.01 -9.04 6.80
CA LYS A 59 7.68 -10.20 5.95
C LYS A 59 6.75 -9.86 4.77
N TRP A 60 6.55 -8.58 4.46
CA TRP A 60 5.77 -8.17 3.27
C TRP A 60 6.68 -8.00 2.07
N TYR A 61 6.79 -9.02 1.22
CA TYR A 61 7.58 -9.01 -0.04
C TYR A 61 9.05 -8.53 0.13
N GLN A 62 9.55 -8.41 1.36
CA GLN A 62 10.93 -8.04 1.67
C GLN A 62 11.90 -9.22 1.55
N THR A 63 11.39 -10.41 1.28
CA THR A 63 12.19 -11.52 0.80
C THR A 63 12.05 -11.60 -0.71
N MET A 64 13.18 -11.65 -1.39
CA MET A 64 13.33 -12.02 -2.79
C MET A 64 12.93 -13.48 -3.04
N ASP A 65 11.86 -13.97 -2.39
CA ASP A 65 11.28 -15.26 -2.71
C ASP A 65 10.78 -15.18 -4.16
N GLU A 66 11.13 -16.20 -4.94
CA GLU A 66 10.74 -16.33 -6.35
C GLU A 66 9.24 -16.04 -6.53
N LYS A 67 8.43 -16.59 -5.63
CA LYS A 67 6.98 -16.40 -5.59
C LYS A 67 6.57 -14.94 -5.40
N ALA A 68 7.27 -14.20 -4.54
CA ALA A 68 7.01 -12.79 -4.28
C ALA A 68 7.35 -11.93 -5.51
N ARG A 69 8.46 -12.23 -6.18
CA ARG A 69 8.86 -11.58 -7.44
C ARG A 69 7.87 -11.85 -8.57
N LEU A 70 7.43 -13.10 -8.73
CA LEU A 70 6.43 -13.48 -9.73
C LEU A 70 5.10 -12.75 -9.52
N MET A 71 4.62 -12.65 -8.28
CA MET A 71 3.39 -11.90 -7.97
C MET A 71 3.49 -10.40 -8.30
N LEU A 72 4.67 -9.81 -8.16
CA LEU A 72 4.92 -8.41 -8.51
C LEU A 72 5.08 -8.19 -10.02
N GLN A 73 5.51 -9.23 -10.75
CA GLN A 73 5.59 -9.20 -12.22
C GLN A 73 4.23 -9.42 -12.86
N ASP A 74 3.42 -10.34 -12.32
CA ASP A 74 2.08 -10.67 -12.81
C ASP A 74 1.00 -10.46 -11.72
N PRO A 75 0.55 -9.21 -11.51
CA PRO A 75 -0.48 -8.93 -10.53
C PRO A 75 -1.83 -9.51 -10.96
N PRO A 76 -2.72 -9.88 -9.99
CA PRO A 76 -3.99 -10.54 -10.27
C PRO A 76 -4.93 -9.81 -11.25
N SER A 77 -4.76 -8.50 -11.42
CA SER A 77 -5.53 -7.71 -12.37
C SER A 77 -5.21 -8.09 -13.83
N LEU A 78 -3.95 -8.46 -14.14
CA LEU A 78 -3.56 -8.89 -15.49
C LEU A 78 -4.15 -10.26 -15.80
N ALA A 79 -4.10 -11.19 -14.84
CA ALA A 79 -4.75 -12.49 -14.95
C ALA A 79 -6.26 -12.39 -15.17
N ASP A 80 -6.91 -11.33 -14.65
CA ASP A 80 -8.33 -11.05 -14.89
C ASP A 80 -8.59 -10.29 -16.23
N GLY A 81 -7.56 -10.03 -17.04
CA GLY A 81 -7.68 -9.43 -18.37
C GLY A 81 -7.46 -7.91 -18.45
N MET A 82 -6.88 -7.28 -17.42
CA MET A 82 -6.49 -5.87 -17.48
C MET A 82 -5.14 -5.68 -18.19
N ASP A 83 -5.02 -4.61 -18.97
CA ASP A 83 -3.74 -4.22 -19.56
C ASP A 83 -2.74 -3.69 -18.49
N ARG A 84 -1.45 -3.95 -18.70
CA ARG A 84 -0.37 -3.59 -17.75
C ARG A 84 -0.21 -2.09 -17.59
N GLU A 85 -0.33 -1.33 -18.68
CA GLU A 85 -0.23 0.13 -18.61
C GLU A 85 -1.41 0.70 -17.83
N THR A 86 -2.61 0.22 -18.13
CA THR A 86 -3.85 0.59 -17.44
C THR A 86 -3.77 0.32 -15.93
N GLU A 87 -3.29 -0.86 -15.54
CA GLU A 87 -3.14 -1.25 -14.14
C GLU A 87 -2.13 -0.36 -13.40
N LYS A 88 -0.95 -0.13 -14.00
CA LYS A 88 0.08 0.77 -13.45
C LYS A 88 -0.46 2.19 -13.25
N ASN A 89 -1.25 2.67 -14.20
CA ASN A 89 -1.86 3.98 -14.16
C ASN A 89 -2.95 4.09 -13.07
N LEU A 90 -3.77 3.05 -12.87
CA LEU A 90 -4.73 3.00 -11.77
C LEU A 90 -4.06 3.00 -10.41
N ARG A 91 -2.93 2.30 -10.27
CA ARG A 91 -2.12 2.33 -9.05
C ARG A 91 -1.61 3.73 -8.75
N PHE A 92 -1.00 4.37 -9.75
CA PHE A 92 -0.50 5.74 -9.64
C PHE A 92 -1.64 6.71 -9.27
N PHE A 93 -2.77 6.62 -9.95
CA PHE A 93 -3.93 7.48 -9.70
C PHE A 93 -4.51 7.27 -8.30
N GLY A 94 -4.63 6.01 -7.85
CA GLY A 94 -5.09 5.70 -6.50
C GLY A 94 -4.19 6.29 -5.42
N CYS A 95 -2.87 6.20 -5.59
CA CYS A 95 -1.92 6.84 -4.66
C CYS A 95 -2.05 8.37 -4.66
N SER A 96 -2.22 9.00 -5.83
CA SER A 96 -2.46 10.44 -5.93
C SER A 96 -3.74 10.88 -5.23
N LEU A 97 -4.84 10.13 -5.41
CA LEU A 97 -6.10 10.38 -4.72
C LEU A 97 -5.97 10.28 -3.18
N ILE A 98 -5.19 9.32 -2.69
CA ILE A 98 -4.91 9.19 -1.24
C ILE A 98 -4.14 10.41 -0.75
N GLN A 99 -3.13 10.85 -1.49
CA GLN A 99 -2.34 12.04 -1.14
C GLN A 99 -3.20 13.30 -1.11
N GLU A 100 -3.98 13.57 -2.16
CA GLU A 100 -4.88 14.72 -2.23
C GLU A 100 -5.94 14.68 -1.13
N GLY A 101 -6.52 13.51 -0.88
CA GLY A 101 -7.49 13.30 0.19
C GLY A 101 -6.89 13.54 1.58
N ALA A 102 -5.65 13.09 1.83
CA ALA A 102 -4.96 13.30 3.09
C ALA A 102 -4.67 14.79 3.34
N VAL A 103 -4.25 15.53 2.32
CA VAL A 103 -4.03 16.98 2.40
C VAL A 103 -5.34 17.70 2.75
N LEU A 104 -6.44 17.37 2.09
CA LEU A 104 -7.74 17.98 2.37
C LEU A 104 -8.29 17.64 3.76
N LEU A 105 -8.00 16.44 4.27
CA LEU A 105 -8.33 16.03 5.64
C LEU A 105 -7.34 16.53 6.70
N LYS A 106 -6.31 17.29 6.29
CA LYS A 106 -5.22 17.77 7.16
C LYS A 106 -4.60 16.62 7.97
N LEU A 107 -4.35 15.49 7.32
CA LEU A 107 -3.66 14.35 7.92
C LEU A 107 -2.14 14.53 7.80
N PRO A 108 -1.35 13.99 8.75
CA PRO A 108 0.10 14.01 8.65
C PRO A 108 0.56 13.20 7.42
N GLN A 109 1.69 13.58 6.83
CA GLN A 109 2.23 12.91 5.63
C GLN A 109 2.51 11.42 5.87
N VAL A 110 2.85 11.04 7.11
CA VAL A 110 3.04 9.64 7.50
C VAL A 110 1.76 8.82 7.31
N ALA A 111 0.59 9.38 7.65
CA ALA A 111 -0.70 8.73 7.42
C ALA A 111 -1.04 8.62 5.93
N ALA A 112 -0.73 9.66 5.15
CA ALA A 112 -0.88 9.60 3.69
C ALA A 112 0.00 8.48 3.09
N ALA A 113 1.24 8.36 3.54
CA ALA A 113 2.19 7.33 3.11
C ALA A 113 1.71 5.92 3.51
N THR A 114 1.25 5.73 4.75
CA THR A 114 0.66 4.46 5.21
C THR A 114 -0.51 4.06 4.31
N GLY A 115 -1.43 4.99 4.02
CA GLY A 115 -2.56 4.74 3.13
C GLY A 115 -2.15 4.28 1.73
N GLN A 116 -1.15 4.92 1.12
CA GLN A 116 -0.62 4.57 -0.20
C GLN A 116 0.00 3.18 -0.21
N ILE A 117 0.78 2.84 0.81
CA ILE A 117 1.42 1.52 0.93
C ILE A 117 0.37 0.42 1.13
N LEU A 118 -0.64 0.65 1.98
CA LEU A 118 -1.76 -0.29 2.17
C LEU A 118 -2.54 -0.51 0.87
N PHE A 119 -2.78 0.56 0.11
CA PHE A 119 -3.45 0.49 -1.18
C PHE A 119 -2.65 -0.36 -2.20
N GLN A 120 -1.35 -0.13 -2.30
CA GLN A 120 -0.48 -0.92 -3.19
C GLN A 120 -0.48 -2.40 -2.79
N ARG A 121 -0.25 -2.70 -1.50
CA ARG A 121 -0.25 -4.06 -0.96
C ARG A 121 -1.56 -4.79 -1.27
N PHE A 122 -2.70 -4.12 -1.10
CA PHE A 122 -4.01 -4.70 -1.39
C PHE A 122 -4.15 -5.12 -2.86
N TYR A 123 -3.80 -4.24 -3.80
CA TYR A 123 -3.95 -4.52 -5.22
C TYR A 123 -2.87 -5.44 -5.80
N TYR A 124 -1.79 -5.73 -5.08
CA TYR A 124 -0.91 -6.86 -5.42
C TYR A 124 -1.48 -8.22 -5.02
N LEU A 125 -2.50 -8.25 -4.14
CA LEU A 125 -3.19 -9.48 -3.75
C LEU A 125 -4.58 -9.63 -4.38
N LYS A 126 -5.14 -8.53 -4.87
CA LYS A 126 -6.52 -8.46 -5.35
C LYS A 126 -6.58 -7.66 -6.65
N SER A 127 -7.54 -8.01 -7.49
CA SER A 127 -7.70 -7.39 -8.80
C SER A 127 -8.54 -6.11 -8.75
N PHE A 128 -8.14 -5.10 -9.53
CA PHE A 128 -8.93 -3.90 -9.79
C PHE A 128 -10.28 -4.20 -10.46
N LEU A 129 -10.35 -5.30 -11.22
CA LEU A 129 -11.60 -5.75 -11.83
C LEU A 129 -12.53 -6.39 -10.81
N LYS A 130 -12.06 -6.93 -9.68
CA LYS A 130 -12.96 -7.50 -8.66
C LYS A 130 -13.38 -6.46 -7.62
N PHE A 131 -12.50 -5.50 -7.33
CA PHE A 131 -12.68 -4.54 -6.24
C PHE A 131 -12.53 -3.10 -6.73
N ARG A 132 -13.63 -2.35 -6.62
CA ARG A 132 -13.71 -0.92 -6.94
C ARG A 132 -12.70 -0.10 -6.15
N TYR A 133 -11.83 0.61 -6.85
CA TYR A 133 -10.76 1.40 -6.24
C TYR A 133 -11.29 2.60 -5.46
N GLU A 134 -12.44 3.16 -5.81
CA GLU A 134 -12.99 4.35 -5.15
C GLU A 134 -13.27 4.05 -3.66
N HIS A 135 -13.88 2.90 -3.38
CA HIS A 135 -14.13 2.46 -2.00
C HIS A 135 -12.85 2.04 -1.28
N THR A 136 -11.91 1.41 -1.99
CA THR A 136 -10.64 0.97 -1.43
C THR A 136 -9.78 2.16 -1.02
N VAL A 137 -9.66 3.19 -1.84
CA VAL A 137 -8.88 4.41 -1.56
C VAL A 137 -9.42 5.11 -0.30
N MET A 138 -10.74 5.30 -0.23
CA MET A 138 -11.38 5.86 0.97
C MET A 138 -11.12 5.00 2.22
N ALA A 139 -11.23 3.68 2.09
CA ALA A 139 -10.98 2.74 3.18
C ALA A 139 -9.52 2.73 3.64
N CYS A 140 -8.56 2.81 2.71
CA CYS A 140 -7.14 2.91 3.04
C CYS A 140 -6.83 4.18 3.84
N LEU A 141 -7.43 5.32 3.48
CA LEU A 141 -7.21 6.58 4.18
C LEU A 141 -7.84 6.57 5.58
N LEU A 142 -9.06 6.02 5.72
CA LEU A 142 -9.68 5.80 7.03
C LEU A 142 -8.83 4.91 7.92
N LEU A 143 -8.39 3.77 7.39
CA LEU A 143 -7.59 2.82 8.15
C LEU A 143 -6.24 3.42 8.55
N ALA A 144 -5.56 4.11 7.62
CA ALA A 144 -4.29 4.79 7.91
C ALA A 144 -4.45 5.88 8.97
N SER A 145 -5.55 6.64 8.95
CA SER A 145 -5.84 7.65 9.98
C SER A 145 -5.97 7.02 11.38
N LYS A 146 -6.52 5.81 11.48
CA LYS A 146 -6.61 5.06 12.73
C LYS A 146 -5.24 4.53 13.18
N ILE A 147 -4.44 4.00 12.25
CA ILE A 147 -3.12 3.42 12.55
C ILE A 147 -2.12 4.46 13.03
N GLU A 148 -2.18 5.68 12.48
CA GLU A 148 -1.30 6.78 12.88
C GLU A 148 -1.90 7.64 14.01
N GLU A 149 -2.90 7.12 14.74
CA GLU A 149 -3.51 7.76 15.92
C GLU A 149 -4.13 9.15 15.66
N GLU A 150 -4.58 9.41 14.42
CA GLU A 150 -5.27 10.65 14.01
C GLU A 150 -6.61 10.31 13.33
N PRO A 151 -7.56 9.65 14.02
CA PRO A 151 -8.75 9.08 13.39
C PRO A 151 -9.66 10.15 12.80
N ARG A 152 -10.12 9.92 11.56
CA ARG A 152 -11.10 10.80 10.88
C ARG A 152 -12.47 10.14 10.82
N ARG A 153 -13.53 10.96 10.85
CA ARG A 153 -14.90 10.43 10.71
C ARG A 153 -15.12 9.98 9.27
N THR A 154 -15.84 8.88 9.12
CA THR A 154 -16.33 8.33 7.85
C THR A 154 -17.00 9.39 6.95
N ARG A 155 -17.77 10.30 7.54
CA ARG A 155 -18.44 11.40 6.81
C ARG A 155 -17.45 12.37 6.21
N ASP A 156 -16.39 12.73 6.93
CA ASP A 156 -15.40 13.71 6.50
C ASP A 156 -14.60 13.18 5.32
N VAL A 157 -14.20 11.90 5.39
CA VAL A 157 -13.53 11.21 4.29
C VAL A 157 -14.41 11.20 3.04
N TYR A 158 -15.67 10.80 3.18
CA TYR A 158 -16.61 10.82 2.06
C TYR A 158 -16.79 12.23 1.45
N ASN A 159 -16.90 13.27 2.29
CA ASN A 159 -17.03 14.66 1.81
C ASN A 159 -15.82 15.09 0.99
N VAL A 160 -14.62 14.74 1.42
CA VAL A 160 -13.38 15.04 0.72
C VAL A 160 -13.33 14.33 -0.62
N PHE A 161 -13.63 13.03 -0.68
CA PHE A 161 -13.61 12.30 -1.94
C PHE A 161 -14.72 12.72 -2.90
N TYR A 162 -15.90 13.09 -2.38
CA TYR A 162 -16.95 13.70 -3.18
C TYR A 162 -16.48 15.03 -3.78
N ARG A 163 -15.84 15.90 -2.98
CA ARG A 163 -15.27 17.17 -3.45
C ARG A 163 -14.20 16.93 -4.52
N LEU A 164 -13.30 15.97 -4.33
CA LEU A 164 -12.27 15.61 -5.31
C LEU A 164 -12.88 15.16 -6.64
N GLU A 165 -13.93 14.33 -6.59
CA GLU A 165 -14.63 13.88 -7.79
C GLU A 165 -15.26 15.06 -8.55
N GLN A 166 -15.87 16.02 -7.86
CA GLN A 166 -16.44 17.22 -8.50
C GLN A 166 -15.35 18.10 -9.13
N LEU A 167 -14.22 18.28 -8.45
CA LEU A 167 -13.08 19.04 -8.97
C LEU A 167 -12.49 18.38 -10.23
N HIS A 168 -12.39 17.06 -10.25
CA HIS A 168 -11.97 16.32 -11.44
C HIS A 168 -12.91 16.50 -12.63
N LYS A 169 -14.23 16.42 -12.40
CA LYS A 169 -15.23 16.67 -13.45
C LYS A 169 -15.15 18.10 -14.00
N LEU A 170 -14.92 19.09 -13.13
CA LEU A 170 -14.74 20.48 -13.55
C LEU A 170 -13.48 20.67 -14.39
N ARG A 171 -12.36 20.07 -13.98
CA ARG A 171 -11.10 20.09 -14.75
C ARG A 171 -11.28 19.47 -16.13
N ASP A 172 -11.96 18.34 -16.20
CA ASP A 172 -12.23 17.62 -17.46
C ASP A 172 -13.17 18.41 -18.39
N SER A 173 -14.05 19.25 -17.82
CA SER A 173 -14.91 20.17 -18.58
C SER A 173 -14.19 21.43 -19.10
N GLY A 174 -12.89 21.57 -18.83
CA GLY A 174 -12.08 22.72 -19.28
C GLY A 174 -12.35 24.01 -18.51
N ARG A 175 -13.09 23.97 -17.40
CA ARG A 175 -13.36 25.15 -16.57
C ARG A 175 -12.15 25.47 -15.70
N VAL A 176 -11.82 26.77 -15.60
CA VAL A 176 -10.79 27.27 -14.69
C VAL A 176 -11.26 27.08 -13.25
N ILE A 177 -10.44 26.41 -12.45
CA ILE A 177 -10.71 26.17 -11.03
C ILE A 177 -10.12 27.36 -10.26
N ASN A 178 -10.99 28.29 -9.85
CA ASN A 178 -10.66 29.36 -8.91
C ASN A 178 -11.12 28.97 -7.50
N ASP A 179 -10.60 29.66 -6.48
CA ASP A 179 -11.00 29.44 -5.08
C ASP A 179 -12.52 29.62 -4.87
N ASP A 180 -13.13 30.56 -5.59
CA ASP A 180 -14.58 30.77 -5.59
C ASP A 180 -15.35 29.57 -6.18
N THR A 181 -14.81 28.95 -7.23
CA THR A 181 -15.41 27.75 -7.86
C THR A 181 -15.37 26.58 -6.89
N ALA A 182 -14.26 26.44 -6.16
CA ALA A 182 -14.10 25.40 -5.15
C ALA A 182 -14.97 25.63 -3.91
N ALA A 183 -15.21 26.89 -3.53
CA ALA A 183 -16.09 27.26 -2.42
C ALA A 183 -17.58 27.06 -2.73
N ARG A 184 -17.98 27.18 -4.01
CA ARG A 184 -19.37 26.96 -4.46
C ARG A 184 -19.78 25.47 -4.52
N LEU A 185 -18.84 24.53 -4.35
CA LEU A 185 -19.15 23.11 -4.34
C LEU A 185 -19.99 22.74 -3.12
N LYS A 186 -21.24 22.36 -3.37
CA LYS A 186 -22.17 21.96 -2.30
C LYS A 186 -21.72 20.63 -1.67
N PRO A 187 -21.87 20.48 -0.34
CA PRO A 187 -21.64 19.20 0.30
C PRO A 187 -22.62 18.15 -0.24
N PRO A 188 -22.22 16.87 -0.27
CA PRO A 188 -23.09 15.82 -0.78
C PRO A 188 -24.33 15.66 0.12
N PRO A 189 -25.53 15.47 -0.48
CA PRO A 189 -26.76 15.27 0.27
C PRO A 189 -26.69 14.00 1.13
N LEU A 190 -27.44 13.97 2.23
CA LEU A 190 -27.58 12.80 3.10
C LEU A 190 -28.67 11.87 2.54
N ASP A 191 -28.39 11.29 1.38
CA ASP A 191 -29.33 10.43 0.66
C ASP A 191 -28.97 8.94 0.79
N ILE A 192 -29.77 8.10 0.12
CA ILE A 192 -29.54 6.65 0.04
C ILE A 192 -28.16 6.34 -0.60
N SER A 193 -27.69 7.19 -1.52
CA SER A 193 -26.38 7.05 -2.17
C SER A 193 -25.22 7.21 -1.17
N TYR A 194 -25.31 8.20 -0.27
CA TYR A 194 -24.38 8.37 0.84
C TYR A 194 -24.37 7.13 1.74
N VAL A 195 -25.54 6.64 2.16
CA VAL A 195 -25.65 5.46 3.04
C VAL A 195 -25.01 4.23 2.38
N ASN A 196 -25.29 4.00 1.10
CA ASN A 196 -24.72 2.91 0.33
C ASN A 196 -23.19 3.02 0.21
N THR A 197 -22.68 4.21 -0.09
CA THR A 197 -21.23 4.44 -0.23
C THR A 197 -20.51 4.28 1.10
N LYS A 198 -21.09 4.81 2.18
CA LYS A 198 -20.60 4.61 3.55
C LYS A 198 -20.51 3.11 3.89
N ASN A 199 -21.57 2.35 3.62
CA ASN A 199 -21.59 0.91 3.86
C ASN A 199 -20.54 0.16 3.03
N ASN A 200 -20.36 0.54 1.76
CA ASN A 200 -19.34 -0.05 0.89
C ASN A 200 -17.92 0.29 1.35
N MET A 201 -17.70 1.51 1.84
CA MET A 201 -16.43 1.93 2.41
C MET A 201 -16.07 1.13 3.67
N ILE A 202 -17.03 0.93 4.58
CA ILE A 202 -16.83 0.10 5.79
C ILE A 202 -16.57 -1.37 5.40
N LYS A 203 -17.29 -1.90 4.40
CA LYS A 203 -17.04 -3.26 3.88
C LYS A 203 -15.66 -3.38 3.23
N ALA A 204 -15.20 -2.34 2.52
CA ALA A 204 -13.88 -2.29 1.92
C ALA A 204 -12.78 -2.26 2.98
N GLU A 205 -12.96 -1.49 4.06
CA GLU A 205 -12.03 -1.46 5.21
C GLU A 205 -11.88 -2.85 5.85
N ARG A 206 -12.99 -3.54 6.13
CA ARG A 206 -12.95 -4.92 6.67
C ARG A 206 -12.24 -5.88 5.72
N ARG A 207 -12.47 -5.75 4.42
CA ARG A 207 -11.82 -6.58 3.39
C ARG A 207 -10.33 -6.31 3.27
N LEU A 208 -9.92 -5.05 3.40
CA LEU A 208 -8.52 -4.64 3.42
C LEU A 208 -7.79 -5.32 4.58
N LEU A 209 -8.33 -5.21 5.80
CA LEU A 209 -7.80 -5.87 6.99
C LEU A 209 -7.68 -7.39 6.84
N ALA A 210 -8.74 -8.04 6.35
CA ALA A 210 -8.77 -9.48 6.14
C ALA A 210 -7.75 -9.94 5.06
N THR A 211 -7.61 -9.15 3.98
CA THR A 211 -6.69 -9.47 2.88
C THR A 211 -5.23 -9.32 3.31
N LEU A 212 -4.94 -8.33 4.15
CA LEU A 212 -3.60 -8.08 4.68
C LEU A 212 -3.29 -8.91 5.94
N GLY A 213 -4.20 -9.79 6.37
CA GLY A 213 -4.01 -10.59 7.59
C GLY A 213 -3.72 -9.74 8.83
N PHE A 214 -4.32 -8.54 8.91
CA PHE A 214 -4.09 -7.54 9.97
C PHE A 214 -2.65 -7.01 10.09
N VAL A 215 -1.77 -7.31 9.14
CA VAL A 215 -0.42 -6.74 9.11
C VAL A 215 -0.46 -5.38 8.41
N VAL A 216 -0.89 -4.38 9.17
CA VAL A 216 -1.13 -3.01 8.67
C VAL A 216 -0.07 -2.00 9.11
N HIS A 217 0.83 -2.38 10.01
CA HIS A 217 1.95 -1.53 10.41
C HIS A 217 2.95 -1.38 9.26
N VAL A 218 3.42 -0.14 9.09
CA VAL A 218 4.34 0.24 8.02
C VAL A 218 5.53 0.99 8.63
N LYS A 219 6.74 0.54 8.30
CA LYS A 219 7.98 1.25 8.63
C LYS A 219 8.27 2.26 7.53
N HIS A 220 8.29 3.55 7.88
CA HIS A 220 8.58 4.63 6.95
C HIS A 220 10.06 5.05 6.99
N PRO A 221 10.70 5.27 5.84
CA PRO A 221 12.12 5.63 5.75
C PRO A 221 12.43 7.08 6.17
N HIS A 222 11.44 7.94 6.45
CA HIS A 222 11.65 9.37 6.79
C HIS A 222 12.71 9.55 7.89
N LYS A 223 12.62 8.76 8.97
CA LYS A 223 13.56 8.83 10.10
C LYS A 223 14.93 8.26 9.75
N LEU A 224 14.98 7.22 8.90
CA LEU A 224 16.22 6.61 8.44
C LEU A 224 17.05 7.59 7.60
N ILE A 225 16.39 8.37 6.74
CA ILE A 225 17.07 9.39 5.93
C ILE A 225 17.85 10.37 6.82
N CYS A 226 17.22 10.90 7.88
CA CYS A 226 17.89 11.79 8.82
C CYS A 226 19.05 11.09 9.55
N ALA A 227 18.83 9.87 10.03
CA ALA A 227 19.86 9.10 10.74
C ALA A 227 21.07 8.82 9.85
N TYR A 228 20.85 8.44 8.59
CA TYR A 228 21.91 8.13 7.64
C TYR A 228 22.68 9.39 7.24
N CYS A 229 22.00 10.50 6.97
CA CYS A 229 22.66 11.78 6.73
C CYS A 229 23.50 12.24 7.94
N PHE A 230 23.08 11.93 9.17
CA PHE A 230 23.88 12.20 10.36
C PHE A 230 25.16 11.36 10.40
N VAL A 231 25.07 10.05 10.16
CA VAL A 231 26.24 9.14 10.10
C VAL A 231 27.22 9.55 8.99
N LEU A 232 26.69 9.98 7.84
CA LEU A 232 27.48 10.49 6.70
C LEU A 232 28.05 11.89 6.92
N ARG A 233 27.82 12.50 8.10
CA ARG A 233 28.22 13.88 8.43
C ARG A 233 27.64 14.95 7.50
N ALA A 234 26.54 14.63 6.81
CA ALA A 234 25.82 15.52 5.90
C ALA A 234 24.54 16.11 6.52
N HIS A 235 24.34 15.98 7.83
CA HIS A 235 23.13 16.48 8.52
C HIS A 235 22.93 18.00 8.46
N HIS A 236 23.99 18.77 8.27
CA HIS A 236 23.93 20.22 8.11
C HIS A 236 23.35 20.64 6.74
N ARG A 237 23.35 19.74 5.75
CA ARG A 237 22.78 19.95 4.41
C ARG A 237 21.28 19.67 4.45
N THR A 238 20.50 20.67 4.88
CA THR A 238 19.04 20.59 4.94
C THR A 238 18.40 20.43 3.55
N ASP A 239 19.02 20.98 2.52
CA ASP A 239 18.67 20.82 1.11
C ASP A 239 18.75 19.35 0.66
N LEU A 240 19.80 18.63 1.06
CA LEU A 240 19.97 17.20 0.79
C LEU A 240 18.85 16.37 1.43
N ILE A 241 18.60 16.58 2.73
CA ILE A 241 17.59 15.84 3.49
C ILE A 241 16.20 16.09 2.89
N GLN A 242 15.87 17.36 2.63
CA GLN A 242 14.59 17.73 2.06
C GLN A 242 14.40 17.12 0.66
N LYS A 243 15.45 17.15 -0.18
CA LYS A 243 15.41 16.54 -1.51
C LYS A 243 15.21 15.01 -1.44
N ALA A 244 15.91 14.34 -0.52
CA ALA A 244 15.74 12.90 -0.30
C ALA A 244 14.33 12.55 0.20
N TRP A 245 13.75 13.35 1.10
CA TRP A 245 12.36 13.21 1.52
C TRP A 245 11.37 13.39 0.37
N THR A 246 11.59 14.37 -0.50
CA THR A 246 10.76 14.59 -1.69
C THR A 246 10.80 13.36 -2.62
N TYR A 247 11.99 12.84 -2.94
CA TYR A 247 12.12 11.63 -3.77
C TYR A 247 11.39 10.43 -3.17
N MET A 248 11.54 10.24 -1.87
CA MET A 248 10.90 9.13 -1.18
C MET A 248 9.37 9.26 -1.16
N ASN A 249 8.83 10.45 -0.86
CA ASN A 249 7.39 10.72 -0.92
C ASN A 249 6.86 10.50 -2.33
N ASP A 250 7.63 10.90 -3.35
CA ASP A 250 7.23 10.71 -4.73
C ASP A 250 7.21 9.24 -5.14
N GLY A 251 8.18 8.46 -4.66
CA GLY A 251 8.25 7.03 -4.90
C GLY A 251 7.14 6.21 -4.25
N LEU A 252 6.32 6.76 -3.34
CA LEU A 252 5.09 6.09 -2.84
C LEU A 252 4.07 5.79 -3.96
N ARG A 253 4.16 6.50 -5.09
CA ARG A 253 3.36 6.24 -6.30
C ARG A 253 3.90 5.10 -7.16
N THR A 254 5.06 4.55 -6.80
CA THR A 254 5.67 3.37 -7.41
C THR A 254 5.49 2.15 -6.50
N ASP A 255 6.01 1.02 -6.93
CA ASP A 255 5.98 -0.25 -6.19
C ASP A 255 7.25 -0.51 -5.37
N MET A 256 8.15 0.48 -5.23
CA MET A 256 9.41 0.30 -4.49
C MET A 256 9.20 -0.08 -3.01
N PHE A 257 8.14 0.44 -2.37
CA PHE A 257 7.78 0.12 -0.97
C PHE A 257 7.21 -1.29 -0.76
N VAL A 258 6.92 -2.00 -1.86
CA VAL A 258 6.53 -3.40 -1.84
C VAL A 258 7.71 -4.29 -2.24
N ARG A 259 8.73 -3.75 -2.92
CA ARG A 259 9.89 -4.50 -3.43
C ARG A 259 11.09 -4.48 -2.50
N TYR A 260 11.32 -3.38 -1.79
CA TYR A 260 12.56 -3.12 -1.08
C TYR A 260 12.30 -2.76 0.38
N SER A 261 13.31 -3.01 1.22
CA SER A 261 13.29 -2.60 2.62
C SER A 261 13.36 -1.07 2.75
N PRO A 262 12.80 -0.49 3.83
CA PRO A 262 12.87 0.95 4.06
C PRO A 262 14.31 1.46 4.19
N GLU A 263 15.24 0.63 4.68
CA GLU A 263 16.68 0.94 4.76
C GLU A 263 17.28 1.17 3.37
N THR A 264 17.03 0.26 2.42
CA THR A 264 17.52 0.37 1.04
C THR A 264 16.87 1.54 0.30
N ILE A 265 15.57 1.78 0.52
CA ILE A 265 14.86 2.94 -0.05
C ILE A 265 15.47 4.25 0.46
N ALA A 266 15.77 4.36 1.75
CA ALA A 266 16.41 5.54 2.32
C ALA A 266 17.78 5.80 1.68
N CYS A 267 18.59 4.76 1.52
CA CYS A 267 19.89 4.83 0.85
C CYS A 267 19.76 5.33 -0.60
N ALA A 268 18.82 4.77 -1.37
CA ALA A 268 18.59 5.17 -2.76
C ALA A 268 18.14 6.63 -2.89
N CYS A 269 17.25 7.09 -2.00
CA CYS A 269 16.78 8.47 -2.01
C CYS A 269 17.91 9.47 -1.68
N ILE A 270 18.78 9.14 -0.71
CA ILE A 270 19.97 9.96 -0.40
C ILE A 270 20.97 9.92 -1.55
N PHE A 271 21.21 8.74 -2.13
CA PHE A 271 22.13 8.57 -3.26
C PHE A 271 21.76 9.45 -4.45
N LEU A 272 20.46 9.50 -4.79
CA LEU A 272 19.94 10.35 -5.87
C LEU A 272 19.94 11.84 -5.47
N ALA A 273 19.55 12.16 -4.23
CA ALA A 273 19.56 13.54 -3.72
C ALA A 273 20.97 14.14 -3.75
N ALA A 274 21.99 13.42 -3.29
CA ALA A 274 23.38 13.90 -3.24
C ALA A 274 23.94 14.31 -4.61
N ARG A 275 23.48 13.66 -5.68
CA ARG A 275 23.87 13.94 -7.08
C ARG A 275 23.06 15.06 -7.73
N THR A 276 21.91 15.42 -7.17
CA THR A 276 20.97 16.37 -7.78
C THR A 276 20.91 17.71 -7.05
N VAL A 277 21.32 17.79 -5.78
CA VAL A 277 21.49 19.06 -5.07
C VAL A 277 22.71 19.83 -5.58
N GLN A 278 22.68 21.16 -5.43
CA GLN A 278 23.76 22.05 -5.83
C GLN A 278 24.26 22.85 -4.60
N PRO A 279 25.56 22.81 -4.27
CA PRO A 279 26.61 21.96 -4.87
C PRO A 279 26.39 20.49 -4.52
N GLN A 280 26.82 19.59 -5.42
CA GLN A 280 26.73 18.15 -5.20
C GLN A 280 27.46 17.74 -3.92
N VAL A 281 26.95 16.71 -3.24
CA VAL A 281 27.54 16.20 -2.01
C VAL A 281 28.37 14.96 -2.34
N PRO A 282 29.71 15.00 -2.20
CA PRO A 282 30.54 13.83 -2.40
C PRO A 282 30.31 12.85 -1.24
N LEU A 283 29.73 11.70 -1.54
CA LEU A 283 29.55 10.62 -0.58
C LEU A 283 30.69 9.59 -0.72
N PRO A 284 31.03 8.83 0.34
CA PRO A 284 32.11 7.86 0.27
C PRO A 284 31.79 6.69 -0.67
N ASP A 285 32.60 6.54 -1.73
CA ASP A 285 32.42 5.48 -2.74
C ASP A 285 33.61 4.48 -2.76
N LYS A 286 34.59 4.62 -1.86
CA LYS A 286 35.78 3.73 -1.74
C LYS A 286 36.10 3.39 -0.28
N PRO A 287 36.58 2.16 0.04
CA PRO A 287 36.79 1.01 -0.85
C PRO A 287 35.49 0.28 -1.25
N ARG A 288 34.37 0.61 -0.58
CA ARG A 288 33.02 0.11 -0.83
C ARG A 288 32.06 1.29 -0.80
N ASN A 289 30.90 1.13 -1.43
CA ASN A 289 29.89 2.17 -1.44
C ASN A 289 29.34 2.41 -0.03
N TRP A 290 29.14 3.68 0.36
CA TRP A 290 28.72 4.05 1.72
C TRP A 290 27.43 3.37 2.18
N TYR A 291 26.51 3.05 1.26
CA TYR A 291 25.22 2.45 1.59
C TYR A 291 25.33 0.96 1.94
N GLU A 292 26.43 0.29 1.62
CA GLU A 292 26.72 -1.06 2.14
C GLU A 292 26.85 -1.06 3.68
N LEU A 293 27.19 0.09 4.28
CA LEU A 293 27.16 0.25 5.74
C LEU A 293 25.76 0.03 6.33
N PHE A 294 24.71 0.23 5.53
CA PHE A 294 23.31 0.08 5.92
C PHE A 294 22.66 -1.17 5.31
N ASP A 295 23.49 -2.14 4.89
CA ASP A 295 23.08 -3.42 4.30
C ASP A 295 22.23 -3.26 3.02
N ALA A 296 22.43 -2.15 2.29
CA ALA A 296 21.81 -1.90 0.99
C ALA A 296 22.71 -2.38 -0.15
N SER A 297 22.15 -3.12 -1.12
CA SER A 297 22.87 -3.58 -2.32
C SER A 297 23.01 -2.45 -3.35
N ASP A 298 24.15 -2.41 -4.07
CA ASP A 298 24.38 -1.51 -5.20
C ASP A 298 23.29 -1.67 -6.28
N THR A 299 22.94 -2.91 -6.62
CA THR A 299 21.92 -3.23 -7.62
C THR A 299 20.57 -2.61 -7.26
N ASP A 300 20.19 -2.69 -5.99
CA ASP A 300 18.87 -2.27 -5.51
C ASP A 300 18.81 -0.75 -5.39
N VAL A 301 19.90 -0.12 -4.93
CA VAL A 301 20.02 1.34 -4.87
C VAL A 301 19.89 1.96 -6.26
N HIS A 302 20.60 1.42 -7.25
CA HIS A 302 20.50 1.88 -8.63
C HIS A 302 19.13 1.59 -9.25
N ALA A 303 18.54 0.42 -8.98
CA ALA A 303 17.21 0.07 -9.47
C ALA A 303 16.14 1.05 -8.95
N ILE A 304 16.15 1.37 -7.65
CA ILE A 304 15.21 2.34 -7.06
C ILE A 304 15.44 3.74 -7.65
N ALA A 305 16.70 4.18 -7.80
CA ALA A 305 17.01 5.46 -8.40
C ALA A 305 16.47 5.58 -9.84
N LEU A 306 16.64 4.54 -10.66
CA LEU A 306 16.08 4.46 -12.01
C LEU A 306 14.55 4.44 -12.00
N MET A 307 13.91 3.72 -11.07
CA MET A 307 12.45 3.73 -10.91
C MET A 307 11.91 5.13 -10.63
N LEU A 308 12.57 5.89 -9.75
CA LEU A 308 12.21 7.27 -9.43
C LEU A 308 12.40 8.20 -10.64
N LEU A 309 13.54 8.13 -11.32
CA LEU A 309 13.80 8.93 -12.52
C LEU A 309 12.79 8.63 -13.64
N ASN A 310 12.49 7.35 -13.87
CA ASN A 310 11.48 6.92 -14.84
C ASN A 310 10.07 7.39 -14.50
N MET A 311 9.75 7.61 -13.23
CA MET A 311 8.47 8.19 -12.85
C MET A 311 8.38 9.65 -13.31
N TYR A 312 9.44 10.45 -13.16
CA TYR A 312 9.45 11.86 -13.58
C TYR A 312 9.41 12.03 -15.10
N THR A 313 10.03 11.14 -15.88
CA THR A 313 9.95 11.18 -17.34
C THR A 313 8.55 10.83 -17.87
N ASN A 314 7.87 9.88 -17.22
CA ASN A 314 6.57 9.37 -17.67
C ASN A 314 5.34 10.16 -17.16
N GLN A 315 5.50 11.10 -16.22
CA GLN A 315 4.35 11.85 -15.65
C GLN A 315 3.58 12.67 -16.70
N LYS A 316 4.23 13.11 -17.79
CA LYS A 316 3.61 13.91 -18.85
C LYS A 316 2.59 13.13 -19.72
N VAL A 317 2.63 11.80 -19.72
CA VAL A 317 1.85 10.95 -20.65
C VAL A 317 0.54 10.46 -20.04
N ARG A 318 0.36 10.57 -18.72
CA ARG A 318 -0.72 9.90 -17.97
C ARG A 318 -2.01 10.71 -17.79
N SER A 319 -2.38 11.56 -18.76
CA SER A 319 -3.68 12.25 -18.77
C SER A 319 -4.81 11.28 -19.15
N ILE A 320 -5.10 10.35 -18.24
CA ILE A 320 -6.03 9.27 -18.52
C ILE A 320 -7.44 9.73 -18.16
N LYS A 321 -8.36 9.61 -19.12
CA LYS A 321 -9.80 9.74 -18.87
C LYS A 321 -10.27 8.50 -18.10
N ILE A 322 -10.05 8.51 -16.78
CA ILE A 322 -10.39 7.45 -15.81
C ILE A 322 -11.84 6.99 -15.96
N GLU A 323 -12.75 7.87 -16.38
CA GLU A 323 -14.16 7.52 -16.59
C GLU A 323 -14.38 6.53 -17.74
N LYS A 324 -13.57 6.59 -18.81
CA LYS A 324 -13.60 5.60 -19.90
C LYS A 324 -13.05 4.25 -19.47
N LEU A 325 -12.06 4.25 -18.58
CA LEU A 325 -11.56 3.01 -17.99
C LEU A 325 -12.58 2.44 -17.01
N ARG A 326 -13.21 3.28 -16.20
CA ARG A 326 -14.25 2.93 -15.24
C ARG A 326 -15.42 2.25 -15.94
N SER A 327 -15.92 2.80 -17.05
CA SER A 327 -17.02 2.19 -17.79
C SER A 327 -16.65 0.83 -18.41
N LYS A 328 -15.43 0.69 -18.95
CA LYS A 328 -14.90 -0.59 -19.44
C LYS A 328 -14.74 -1.63 -18.32
N ILE A 329 -14.23 -1.21 -17.17
CA ILE A 329 -14.06 -2.06 -15.99
C ILE A 329 -15.41 -2.49 -15.43
N GLU A 330 -16.38 -1.58 -15.35
CA GLU A 330 -17.74 -1.87 -14.86
C GLU A 330 -18.50 -2.81 -15.80
N ALA A 331 -18.35 -2.64 -17.12
CA ALA A 331 -18.91 -3.55 -18.11
C ALA A 331 -18.29 -4.95 -17.96
N SER A 332 -16.95 -5.03 -17.84
CA SER A 332 -16.23 -6.30 -17.64
C SER A 332 -16.61 -6.97 -16.32
N GLN A 333 -16.79 -6.19 -15.25
CA GLN A 333 -17.28 -6.63 -13.94
C GLN A 333 -18.68 -7.24 -14.01
N LYS A 334 -19.60 -6.57 -14.69
CA LYS A 334 -20.97 -7.05 -14.89
C LYS A 334 -20.97 -8.33 -15.71
N ALA A 335 -20.18 -8.39 -16.79
CA ALA A 335 -20.02 -9.58 -17.61
C ALA A 335 -19.45 -10.77 -16.81
N ALA A 336 -18.35 -10.57 -16.08
CA ALA A 336 -17.75 -11.62 -15.26
C ALA A 336 -18.68 -12.12 -14.15
N ARG A 337 -19.43 -11.22 -13.49
CA ARG A 337 -20.43 -11.60 -12.48
C ARG A 337 -21.60 -12.36 -13.10
N ALA A 338 -22.09 -11.93 -14.26
CA ALA A 338 -23.15 -12.62 -14.98
C ALA A 338 -22.71 -14.04 -15.39
N GLN A 339 -21.47 -14.19 -15.87
CA GLN A 339 -20.88 -15.49 -16.20
C GLN A 339 -20.76 -16.41 -14.98
N LEU A 340 -20.32 -15.90 -13.83
CA LEU A 340 -20.25 -16.69 -12.59
C LEU A 340 -21.63 -17.13 -12.09
N VAL A 341 -22.64 -16.26 -12.20
CA VAL A 341 -24.02 -16.60 -11.86
C VAL A 341 -24.56 -17.65 -12.84
N ALA A 342 -24.32 -17.48 -14.14
CA ALA A 342 -24.70 -18.46 -15.15
C ALA A 342 -24.04 -19.83 -14.89
N GLN A 343 -22.74 -19.87 -14.58
CA GLN A 343 -22.04 -21.11 -14.23
C GLN A 343 -22.59 -21.77 -12.96
N LYS A 344 -22.95 -20.99 -11.93
CA LYS A 344 -23.60 -21.54 -10.73
C LYS A 344 -24.94 -22.17 -11.04
N ILE A 345 -25.78 -21.50 -11.84
CA ILE A 345 -27.08 -22.02 -12.27
C ILE A 345 -26.89 -23.31 -13.09
N THR A 346 -25.93 -23.35 -14.01
CA THR A 346 -25.65 -24.55 -14.81
C THR A 346 -25.14 -25.70 -13.95
N ASN A 347 -24.28 -25.42 -12.96
CA ASN A 347 -23.78 -26.45 -12.04
C ASN A 347 -24.85 -26.95 -11.08
N GLU A 348 -25.77 -26.10 -10.64
CA GLU A 348 -26.95 -26.50 -9.85
C GLU A 348 -27.90 -27.36 -10.68
N LYS A 349 -28.15 -27.01 -11.94
CA LYS A 349 -28.94 -27.85 -12.87
C LYS A 349 -28.32 -29.24 -13.06
N LYS A 350 -27.00 -29.31 -13.30
CA LYS A 350 -26.30 -30.60 -13.43
C LYS A 350 -26.40 -31.46 -12.17
N LYS A 351 -26.29 -30.85 -10.98
CA LYS A 351 -26.47 -31.59 -9.71
C LYS A 351 -27.89 -32.12 -9.51
N VAL A 352 -28.91 -31.37 -9.94
CA VAL A 352 -30.30 -31.83 -9.90
C VAL A 352 -30.51 -32.98 -10.88
N GLU A 353 -29.98 -32.89 -12.10
CA GLU A 353 -30.03 -33.97 -13.08
C GLU A 353 -29.30 -35.23 -12.58
N GLU A 354 -28.07 -35.11 -12.08
CA GLU A 354 -27.32 -36.23 -11.49
C GLU A 354 -28.04 -36.87 -10.30
N GLY A 355 -28.65 -36.06 -9.44
CA GLY A 355 -29.47 -36.56 -8.33
C GLY A 355 -30.71 -37.32 -8.80
N MET A 356 -31.35 -36.86 -9.87
CA MET A 356 -32.50 -37.54 -10.48
C MET A 356 -32.09 -38.89 -11.10
N TYR A 357 -30.96 -38.94 -11.81
CA TYR A 357 -30.41 -40.21 -12.34
C TYR A 357 -30.07 -41.19 -11.21
N LEU A 358 -29.45 -40.73 -10.12
CA LEU A 358 -29.14 -41.58 -8.98
C LEU A 358 -30.42 -42.15 -8.33
N GLN A 359 -31.47 -41.34 -8.23
CA GLN A 359 -32.74 -41.76 -7.66
C GLN A 359 -33.48 -42.78 -8.54
N VAL A 360 -33.41 -42.62 -9.87
CA VAL A 360 -33.93 -43.60 -10.83
C VAL A 360 -33.13 -44.91 -10.74
N MET A 361 -31.81 -44.84 -10.69
CA MET A 361 -30.94 -46.01 -10.52
C MET A 361 -31.23 -46.75 -9.20
N LEU A 362 -31.42 -46.02 -8.09
CA LEU A 362 -31.77 -46.62 -6.80
C LEU A 362 -33.13 -47.33 -6.86
N LYS A 363 -34.13 -46.73 -7.51
CA LYS A 363 -35.44 -47.36 -7.73
C LYS A 363 -35.32 -48.61 -8.59
N CYS A 364 -34.55 -48.58 -9.68
CA CYS A 364 -34.31 -49.76 -10.52
C CYS A 364 -33.61 -50.88 -9.75
N VAL A 365 -32.60 -50.59 -8.93
CA VAL A 365 -31.92 -51.58 -8.08
C VAL A 365 -32.87 -52.16 -7.03
N THR A 366 -33.75 -51.34 -6.44
CA THR A 366 -34.75 -51.80 -5.47
C THR A 366 -35.79 -52.70 -6.14
N LEU A 367 -36.25 -52.34 -7.34
CA LEU A 367 -37.14 -53.17 -8.16
C LEU A 367 -36.47 -54.49 -8.55
N PHE A 368 -35.19 -54.47 -8.95
CA PHE A 368 -34.47 -55.70 -9.31
C PHE A 368 -34.32 -56.66 -8.12
N LYS A 369 -34.15 -56.13 -6.91
CA LYS A 369 -34.15 -56.95 -5.67
C LYS A 369 -35.52 -57.54 -5.34
N LEU A 370 -36.61 -56.88 -5.72
CA LEU A 370 -37.98 -57.37 -5.48
C LEU A 370 -38.43 -58.43 -6.49
N PHE A 371 -37.89 -58.41 -7.71
CA PHE A 371 -38.22 -59.38 -8.77
C PHE A 371 -37.22 -60.55 -8.89
N GLY A 372 -36.12 -60.52 -8.14
CA GLY A 372 -35.07 -61.56 -8.15
C GLY A 372 -35.10 -62.54 -6.97
N SER A 373 -36.25 -62.72 -6.31
CA SER A 373 -36.47 -63.69 -5.22
C SER A 373 -37.37 -64.83 -5.69
#